data_AF-A0A4S2UTS9-F1
#
_entry.id   AF-A0A4S2UTS9-F1
#
_cell.length_a   1.000
_cell.length_b   1.000
_cell.length_c   1.000
_cell.angle_alpha   90.00
_cell.angle_beta   90.00
_cell.angle_gamma   90.00
#
_symmetry.space_group_name_H-M   'P 1'
#
loop_
_entity.id
_entity.type
_entity.pdbx_description
1 polymer ?
#
loop_
_entity_poly.entity_id
_entity_poly.type
_entity_poly.pdbx_seq_one_letter_code
_entity_poly.pdbx_strand_id
1 'polypeptide(L)' 'MSALVPHSGTADNEAAPSVVFIDPEVASVGLTVLEAERTGHAVEVVDDEIGHLAGALPYRPG' A
#
# COMPACT_ATOMS: atom_id res chain seq x y z
N MET A 1 2.80 39.15 -7.86
CA MET A 1 2.87 37.82 -7.22
C MET A 1 1.45 37.31 -7.09
N SER A 2 0.98 36.45 -8.00
CA SER A 2 -0.34 35.82 -7.85
C SER A 2 -0.26 34.78 -6.73
N ALA A 3 -1.05 34.97 -5.68
CA ALA A 3 -1.26 33.93 -4.68
C ALA A 3 -1.94 32.73 -5.35
N LEU A 4 -1.43 31.51 -5.14
CA LEU A 4 -2.13 30.29 -5.55
C LEU A 4 -3.48 30.23 -4.83
N VAL A 5 -4.52 29.89 -5.58
CA VAL A 5 -5.84 29.52 -5.03
C VAL A 5 -5.64 28.30 -4.12
N PRO A 6 -6.31 28.22 -2.95
CA PRO A 6 -6.22 27.04 -2.10
C PRO A 6 -6.69 25.80 -2.86
N HIS A 7 -5.78 24.86 -3.11
CA HIS A 7 -6.10 23.52 -3.61
C HIS A 7 -6.20 22.56 -2.42
N SER A 8 -7.23 21.72 -2.38
CA SER A 8 -7.32 20.61 -1.42
C SER A 8 -6.85 19.32 -2.08
N GLY A 9 -5.87 18.63 -1.49
CA GLY A 9 -5.48 17.30 -1.96
C GLY A 9 -6.60 16.30 -1.69
N THR A 10 -7.17 15.71 -2.74
CA THR A 10 -8.16 14.63 -2.65
C THR A 10 -7.50 13.24 -2.59
N ALA A 11 -6.16 13.19 -2.56
CA ALA A 11 -5.41 11.95 -2.52
C ALA A 11 -5.66 11.24 -1.19
N ASP A 12 -5.96 9.95 -1.26
CA ASP A 12 -5.99 9.07 -0.11
C ASP A 12 -4.55 8.78 0.31
N ASN A 13 -4.17 9.33 1.46
CA ASN A 13 -2.82 9.14 2.00
C ASN A 13 -2.68 7.84 2.80
N GLU A 14 -3.79 7.17 3.12
CA GLU A 14 -3.77 5.89 3.83
C GLU A 14 -3.57 4.72 2.85
N ALA A 15 -4.11 4.82 1.62
CA ALA A 15 -4.04 3.76 0.61
C ALA A 15 -2.93 3.96 -0.45
N ALA A 16 -1.95 4.82 -0.21
CA ALA A 16 -0.83 5.01 -1.14
C ALA A 16 0.12 3.79 -1.12
N PRO A 17 0.45 3.19 -2.28
CA PRO A 17 1.36 2.04 -2.33
C PRO A 17 2.83 2.44 -2.21
N SER A 18 3.65 1.53 -1.67
CA SER A 18 5.11 1.61 -1.62
C SER A 18 5.74 0.29 -2.06
N VAL A 19 6.82 0.36 -2.84
CA VAL A 19 7.53 -0.81 -3.39
C VAL A 19 9.04 -0.61 -3.34
N VAL A 20 9.75 -1.64 -2.89
CA VAL A 20 11.21 -1.76 -3.02
C VAL A 20 11.54 -2.83 -4.07
N PHE A 21 12.11 -2.39 -5.19
CA PHE A 21 12.47 -3.24 -6.33
C PHE A 21 13.78 -4.02 -6.11
N ILE A 22 13.73 -4.95 -5.16
CA ILE A 22 14.75 -6.00 -4.96
C ILE A 22 14.25 -7.33 -5.54
N ASP A 23 15.05 -8.39 -5.49
CA ASP A 23 14.67 -9.72 -5.95
C ASP A 23 14.60 -10.70 -4.75
N PRO A 24 13.40 -11.12 -4.30
CA PRO A 24 12.06 -10.73 -4.79
C PRO A 24 11.65 -9.32 -4.37
N GLU A 25 10.70 -8.72 -5.09
CA GLU A 25 10.17 -7.37 -4.79
C GLU A 25 9.40 -7.37 -3.47
N VAL A 26 9.48 -6.26 -2.72
CA VAL A 26 8.74 -6.07 -1.46
C VAL A 26 7.77 -4.91 -1.63
N ALA A 27 6.48 -5.16 -1.42
CA ALA A 27 5.43 -4.16 -1.57
C ALA A 27 4.53 -4.10 -0.32
N SER A 28 4.00 -2.91 -0.03
CA SER A 28 3.01 -2.69 1.02
C SER A 28 2.04 -1.58 0.63
N VAL A 29 0.83 -1.64 1.16
CA VAL A 29 -0.21 -0.60 1.05
C VAL A 29 -1.03 -0.58 2.33
N GLY A 30 -1.52 0.58 2.74
CA GLY A 30 -2.31 0.69 3.97
C GLY A 30 -1.48 0.61 5.24
N LEU A 31 -2.17 0.32 6.35
CA LEU A 31 -1.57 0.19 7.67
C LEU A 31 -0.86 -1.16 7.80
N THR A 32 0.30 -1.14 8.45
CA THR A 32 0.86 -2.35 9.05
C THR A 32 -0.01 -2.80 10.23
N VAL A 33 0.11 -4.07 10.62
CA VAL A 33 -0.56 -4.60 11.83
C VAL A 33 -0.24 -3.73 13.05
N LEU A 34 1.02 -3.35 13.22
CA LEU A 34 1.47 -2.50 14.33
C LEU A 34 0.79 -1.12 14.32
N GLU A 35 0.63 -0.49 13.16
CA GLU A 35 -0.04 0.80 13.04
C GLU A 35 -1.55 0.66 13.28
N ALA A 36 -2.16 -0.39 12.76
CA ALA A 36 -3.58 -0.68 12.98
C ALA A 36 -3.89 -0.89 14.47
N GLU A 37 -3.07 -1.68 15.18
CA GLU A 37 -3.19 -1.86 16.63
C GLU A 37 -3.04 -0.54 17.39
N ARG A 38 -2.02 0.26 17.05
CA ARG A 38 -1.77 1.57 17.71
C ARG A 38 -2.89 2.56 17.50
N THR A 39 -3.59 2.48 16.37
CA THR A 39 -4.72 3.35 16.04
C THR A 39 -6.06 2.79 16.52
N GLY A 40 -6.07 1.63 17.19
CA GLY A 40 -7.25 1.04 17.82
C GLY A 40 -8.14 0.25 16.86
N HIS A 41 -7.62 -0.16 15.70
CA HIS A 41 -8.35 -1.01 14.76
C HIS A 41 -8.36 -2.46 15.26
N ALA A 42 -9.54 -3.09 15.23
CA ALA A 42 -9.64 -4.54 15.38
C ALA A 42 -9.23 -5.17 14.04
N VAL A 43 -8.13 -5.93 14.04
CA VAL A 43 -7.57 -6.56 12.84
C VAL A 43 -7.38 -8.06 13.02
N GLU A 44 -7.53 -8.80 11.92
CA GLU A 44 -7.18 -10.21 11.79
C GLU A 44 -6.05 -10.32 10.75
N VAL A 45 -5.04 -11.16 11.03
CA VAL A 45 -3.87 -11.32 10.18
C VAL A 45 -3.93 -12.66 9.46
N VAL A 46 -3.82 -12.62 8.14
CA VAL A 46 -3.74 -13.79 7.27
C VAL A 46 -2.40 -13.76 6.55
N ASP A 47 -1.68 -14.88 6.57
CA ASP A 47 -0.42 -15.08 5.87
C ASP A 47 -0.60 -16.25 4.90
N ASP A 48 -0.40 -15.98 3.61
CA ASP A 48 -0.60 -16.92 2.51
C ASP A 48 0.49 -16.71 1.45
N GLU A 49 0.91 -17.81 0.83
CA GLU A 49 1.86 -17.78 -0.27
C GLU A 49 1.28 -17.02 -1.47
N ILE A 50 1.84 -15.83 -1.72
CA ILE A 50 1.31 -14.86 -2.67
C ILE A 50 1.13 -15.45 -4.09
N GLY A 51 1.98 -16.41 -4.49
CA GLY A 51 1.91 -17.08 -5.79
C GLY A 51 0.63 -17.90 -6.04
N HIS A 52 -0.16 -18.18 -5.01
CA HIS A 52 -1.44 -18.88 -5.12
C HIS A 52 -2.65 -17.95 -5.21
N LEU A 53 -2.47 -16.64 -5.03
CA LEU A 53 -3.55 -15.66 -5.06
C LEU A 53 -3.90 -15.26 -6.50
N ALA A 54 -5.19 -15.22 -6.80
CA ALA A 54 -5.67 -14.74 -8.09
C ALA A 54 -5.27 -13.26 -8.28
N GLY A 55 -4.51 -12.97 -9.35
CA GLY A 55 -4.04 -11.62 -9.65
C GLY A 55 -2.66 -11.25 -9.07
N ALA A 56 -2.00 -12.16 -8.33
CA ALA A 56 -0.68 -11.90 -7.75
C ALA A 56 0.50 -12.02 -8.73
N LEU A 57 0.29 -12.61 -9.91
CA LEU A 57 1.34 -12.74 -10.90
C LEU A 57 1.59 -11.38 -11.59
N PRO A 58 2.82 -10.83 -11.50
CA PRO A 58 3.14 -9.61 -12.22
C PRO A 58 3.12 -9.86 -13.72
N TYR A 59 2.63 -8.90 -14.48
CA TYR A 59 2.86 -8.89 -15.92
C TYR A 59 4.34 -8.59 -16.19
N ARG A 60 5.04 -9.55 -16.80
CA ARG A 60 6.44 -9.38 -17.22
C ARG A 60 6.52 -9.51 -18.76
N PRO A 61 6.71 -8.40 -19.50
CA PRO A 61 7.05 -8.49 -20.92
C PRO A 61 8.49 -9.02 -21.08
N GLY A 62 8.71 -9.80 -22.14
CA GLY A 62 10.02 -10.37 -22.51
C GLY A 62 10.90 -9.39 -23.26
#